data_AF-A0A1Z9S4D8-F1
#
_entry.id   AF-A0A1Z9S4D8-F1
#
_cell.length_a   1.000
_cell.length_b   1.000
_cell.length_c   1.000
_cell.angle_alpha   90.00
_cell.angle_beta   90.00
_cell.angle_gamma   90.00
#
_symmetry.space_group_name_H-M   'P 1'
#
loop_
_entity.id
_entity.type
_entity.pdbx_description
1 polymer ?
#
loop_
_entity_poly.entity_id
_entity_poly.type
_entity_poly.pdbx_seq_one_letter_code
_entity_poly.pdbx_strand_id
1 'polypeptide(L)'
;MAAEAQATRSTGDQLWSDLMKDVDGVMATSESSTVATRRIPRLSVPSSLVFMLIACMLLAVAMRDSNISHFLNVSIFSPVRADALSQTSNEEETVSNGVYLPSERLRERQFDQAQRLIAGGRMADATALLDEMLTAEQDVFLESGNANDQTRRSMKALVTEIIGTLPEAGAEAYQLQFRTRADRHLQTALDENDDDGIIAVARRWFHTEAGHRAAILTAARFLESGQPLAAEAMPGANVLHPHANAPACP
;
A
#
# COMPACT_ATOMS: atom_id res chain seq x y z
N MET A 1 -39.52 17.34 -1.17
CA MET A 1 -38.28 16.72 -1.67
C MET A 1 -37.31 16.41 -0.52
N ALA A 2 -37.77 15.67 0.51
CA ALA A 2 -36.95 15.29 1.66
C ALA A 2 -37.14 13.81 2.05
N ALA A 3 -37.84 13.02 1.22
CA ALA A 3 -38.18 11.63 1.53
C ALA A 3 -37.29 10.59 0.83
N GLU A 4 -36.60 10.95 -0.28
CA GLU A 4 -35.79 10.00 -1.04
C GLU A 4 -34.33 9.86 -0.55
N ALA A 5 -33.82 10.80 0.26
CA ALA A 5 -32.46 10.74 0.79
C ALA A 5 -32.30 9.81 2.01
N GLN A 6 -33.42 9.38 2.61
CA GLN A 6 -33.40 8.53 3.81
C GLN A 6 -33.45 7.03 3.49
N ALA A 7 -33.87 6.67 2.27
CA ALA A 7 -33.98 5.26 1.84
C ALA A 7 -32.62 4.61 1.58
N THR A 8 -31.63 5.34 1.06
CA THR A 8 -30.31 4.77 0.72
C THR A 8 -29.39 4.57 1.93
N ARG A 9 -29.57 5.36 3.01
CA ARG A 9 -28.84 5.16 4.28
C ARG A 9 -29.29 3.88 4.99
N SER A 10 -30.58 3.60 4.97
CA SER A 10 -31.17 2.39 5.59
C SER A 10 -30.70 1.09 4.95
N THR A 11 -30.46 1.08 3.64
CA THR A 11 -30.09 -0.14 2.91
C THR A 11 -28.63 -0.55 3.17
N GLY A 12 -27.73 0.42 3.35
CA GLY A 12 -26.33 0.13 3.69
C GLY A 12 -26.19 -0.50 5.07
N ASP A 13 -26.86 0.06 6.07
CA ASP A 13 -26.83 -0.44 7.45
C ASP A 13 -27.44 -1.86 7.57
N GLN A 14 -28.47 -2.16 6.78
CA GLN A 14 -29.08 -3.49 6.73
C GLN A 14 -28.14 -4.53 6.08
N LEU A 15 -27.44 -4.16 5.00
CA LEU A 15 -26.47 -5.04 4.33
C LEU A 15 -25.29 -5.41 5.24
N TRP A 16 -24.79 -4.43 6.00
CA TRP A 16 -23.73 -4.68 6.98
C TRP A 16 -24.20 -5.57 8.14
N SER A 17 -25.45 -5.41 8.59
CA SER A 17 -26.03 -6.27 9.64
C SER A 17 -26.26 -7.71 9.18
N ASP A 18 -26.68 -7.90 7.93
CA ASP A 18 -26.92 -9.24 7.36
C ASP A 18 -25.59 -9.96 7.07
N LEU A 19 -24.55 -9.25 6.61
CA LEU A 19 -23.22 -9.81 6.40
C LEU A 19 -22.59 -10.32 7.71
N MET A 20 -22.70 -9.54 8.80
CA MET A 20 -22.14 -9.92 10.10
C MET A 20 -22.89 -11.12 10.72
N LYS A 21 -24.19 -11.23 10.46
CA LYS A 21 -25.01 -12.34 10.95
C LYS A 21 -24.68 -13.68 10.28
N ASP A 22 -24.26 -13.64 9.01
CA ASP A 22 -23.83 -14.83 8.28
C ASP A 22 -22.45 -15.32 8.75
N VAL A 23 -21.54 -14.40 9.08
CA VAL A 23 -20.21 -14.71 9.64
C VAL A 23 -20.34 -15.39 11.00
N ASP A 24 -21.22 -14.91 11.87
CA ASP A 24 -21.50 -15.54 13.17
C ASP A 24 -22.16 -16.92 13.00
N GLY A 25 -22.98 -17.10 11.97
CA GLY A 25 -23.60 -18.38 11.61
C GLY A 25 -22.60 -19.45 11.15
N VAL A 26 -21.56 -19.06 10.41
CA VAL A 26 -20.50 -19.96 9.94
C VAL A 26 -19.59 -20.43 11.10
N MET A 27 -19.39 -19.60 12.12
CA MET A 27 -18.55 -19.94 13.28
C MET A 27 -19.24 -20.87 14.30
N ALA A 28 -20.57 -20.95 14.29
CA ALA A 28 -21.33 -21.77 15.24
C ALA A 28 -21.49 -23.25 14.83
N THR A 29 -21.13 -23.62 13.59
CA THR A 29 -21.27 -25.01 13.10
C THR A 29 -19.94 -25.59 12.67
N SER A 30 -19.13 -26.01 13.64
CA SER A 30 -18.04 -26.95 13.38
C SER A 30 -18.12 -28.10 14.39
N GLU A 31 -19.20 -28.88 14.29
CA GLU A 31 -19.26 -30.22 14.85
C GLU A 31 -18.74 -31.23 13.82
N SER A 32 -17.61 -31.82 14.17
CA SER A 32 -16.96 -33.02 13.65
C SER A 32 -17.84 -34.01 12.87
N SER A 33 -17.41 -34.40 11.67
CA SER A 33 -17.80 -35.67 11.01
C SER A 33 -16.66 -36.27 10.19
N THR A 34 -16.11 -37.34 10.77
CA THR A 34 -15.51 -38.56 10.22
C THR A 34 -15.42 -38.83 8.70
N VAL A 35 -14.18 -39.13 8.29
CA VAL A 35 -13.70 -40.17 7.34
C VAL A 35 -14.51 -40.47 6.07
N ALA A 36 -13.93 -40.15 4.90
CA ALA A 36 -14.10 -40.94 3.68
C ALA A 36 -12.84 -40.92 2.80
N THR A 37 -12.11 -42.03 2.82
CA THR A 37 -11.01 -42.39 1.94
C THR A 37 -11.48 -42.40 0.48
N ARG A 38 -10.92 -41.54 -0.39
CA ARG A 38 -11.16 -41.58 -1.84
C ARG A 38 -9.88 -41.81 -2.63
N ARG A 39 -9.91 -42.89 -3.42
CA ARG A 39 -8.87 -43.36 -4.34
C ARG A 39 -8.42 -42.27 -5.31
N ILE A 40 -7.11 -42.14 -5.46
CA ILE A 40 -6.44 -41.34 -6.50
C ILE A 40 -6.49 -42.13 -7.83
N PRO A 41 -7.10 -41.62 -8.90
CA PRO A 41 -6.91 -42.18 -10.23
C PRO A 41 -5.59 -41.65 -10.84
N ARG A 42 -4.83 -42.57 -11.43
CA ARG A 42 -3.57 -42.29 -12.14
C ARG A 42 -3.84 -41.36 -13.34
N LEU A 43 -3.22 -40.18 -13.33
CA LEU A 43 -3.27 -39.24 -14.45
C LEU A 43 -2.28 -39.66 -15.55
N SER A 44 -2.83 -39.74 -16.75
CA SER A 44 -2.22 -40.11 -18.02
C SER A 44 -1.19 -39.07 -18.48
N VAL A 45 -0.07 -39.54 -19.02
CA VAL A 45 1.16 -38.79 -19.33
C VAL A 45 1.12 -37.82 -20.54
N PRO A 46 0.15 -37.80 -21.50
CA PRO A 46 0.32 -36.96 -22.68
C PRO A 46 0.01 -35.46 -22.45
N SER A 47 -0.60 -35.07 -21.32
CA SER A 47 -0.99 -33.66 -21.06
C SER A 47 0.17 -32.75 -20.63
N SER A 48 1.27 -33.31 -20.11
CA SER A 48 2.41 -32.52 -19.63
C SER A 48 3.23 -31.93 -20.78
N LEU A 49 3.32 -32.63 -21.91
CA LEU A 49 4.07 -32.16 -23.09
C LEU A 49 3.38 -30.98 -23.78
N VAL A 50 2.05 -30.96 -23.80
CA VAL A 50 1.28 -29.84 -24.37
C VAL A 50 1.46 -28.58 -23.51
N PHE A 51 1.40 -28.71 -22.18
CA PHE A 51 1.68 -27.61 -21.27
C PHE A 51 3.11 -27.09 -21.41
N MET A 52 4.09 -27.98 -21.56
CA MET A 52 5.49 -27.60 -21.73
C MET A 52 5.71 -26.85 -23.06
N LEU A 53 5.07 -27.28 -24.15
CA LEU A 53 5.14 -26.59 -25.44
C LEU A 53 4.46 -25.21 -25.39
N ILE A 54 3.32 -25.09 -24.69
CA ILE A 54 2.62 -23.81 -24.52
C ILE A 54 3.47 -22.84 -23.67
N ALA A 55 4.07 -23.32 -22.57
CA ALA A 55 4.98 -22.53 -21.75
C ALA A 55 6.24 -22.10 -22.53
N CYS A 56 6.79 -22.98 -23.37
CA CYS A 56 7.95 -22.68 -24.19
C CYS A 56 7.64 -21.65 -25.28
N MET A 57 6.44 -21.69 -25.88
CA MET A 57 5.98 -20.69 -26.84
C MET A 57 5.74 -19.32 -26.18
N LEU A 58 5.18 -19.27 -24.96
CA LEU A 58 5.04 -18.04 -24.18
C LEU A 58 6.40 -17.41 -23.84
N LEU A 59 7.38 -18.25 -23.49
CA LEU A 59 8.74 -17.80 -23.18
C LEU A 59 9.48 -17.30 -24.44
N ALA A 60 9.22 -17.92 -25.60
CA ALA A 60 9.74 -17.46 -26.89
C ALA A 60 9.10 -16.15 -27.38
N VAL A 61 7.81 -15.90 -27.07
CA VAL A 61 7.14 -14.63 -27.35
C VAL A 61 7.65 -13.53 -26.41
N ALA A 62 7.90 -13.82 -25.14
CA ALA A 62 8.51 -12.89 -24.19
C ALA A 62 9.95 -12.47 -24.59
N MET A 63 10.70 -13.36 -25.23
CA MET A 63 12.02 -13.04 -25.79
C MET A 63 11.94 -12.15 -27.05
N ARG A 64 10.81 -12.18 -27.77
CA ARG A 64 10.63 -11.43 -29.02
C ARG A 64 10.21 -9.97 -28.81
N ASP A 65 9.72 -9.60 -27.64
CA ASP A 65 9.53 -8.22 -27.20
C ASP A 65 10.74 -7.71 -26.39
N SER A 66 11.92 -7.77 -27.02
CA SER A 66 13.10 -7.04 -26.52
C SER A 66 13.03 -5.58 -26.97
N ASN A 67 12.12 -4.82 -26.36
CA ASN A 67 12.26 -3.37 -26.24
C ASN A 67 12.54 -3.00 -24.77
N ILE A 68 13.64 -3.53 -24.25
CA ILE A 68 14.32 -3.02 -23.07
C ILE A 68 15.68 -2.53 -23.54
N SER A 69 15.68 -1.36 -24.17
CA SER A 69 16.91 -0.65 -24.51
C SER A 69 16.92 0.71 -23.83
N HIS A 70 17.20 0.72 -22.52
CA HIS A 70 17.79 1.90 -21.86
C HIS A 70 18.48 1.62 -20.50
N PHE A 71 18.97 0.40 -20.26
CA PHE A 71 19.57 0.01 -18.97
C PHE A 71 21.10 -0.16 -18.95
N LEU A 72 21.83 0.17 -20.02
CA LEU A 72 23.30 0.13 -20.00
C LEU A 72 23.89 1.38 -20.65
N ASN A 73 23.96 2.46 -19.87
CA ASN A 73 24.93 3.54 -20.11
C ASN A 73 25.75 3.78 -18.84
N VAL A 74 26.55 2.78 -18.46
CA VAL A 74 27.73 2.98 -17.61
C VAL A 74 28.85 3.43 -18.54
N SER A 75 28.87 4.73 -18.83
CA SER A 75 30.03 5.37 -19.44
C SER A 75 31.13 5.53 -18.38
N ILE A 76 32.05 4.57 -18.40
CA ILE A 76 33.50 4.74 -18.53
C ILE A 76 34.14 5.92 -17.75
N PHE A 77 34.90 5.53 -16.73
CA PHE A 77 36.14 6.12 -16.21
C PHE A 77 36.62 7.46 -16.83
N SER A 78 36.82 8.44 -15.95
CA SER A 78 37.86 9.44 -16.12
C SER A 78 38.69 9.51 -14.83
N PRO A 79 39.99 9.15 -14.84
CA PRO A 79 40.84 9.29 -13.67
C PRO A 79 41.45 10.70 -13.69
N VAL A 80 40.85 11.66 -12.99
CA VAL A 80 41.49 12.96 -12.76
C VAL A 80 42.17 12.99 -11.39
N ARG A 81 43.46 12.68 -11.48
CA ARG A 81 44.62 13.23 -10.77
C ARG A 81 44.46 13.65 -9.30
N ALA A 82 45.19 12.93 -8.47
CA ALA A 82 45.58 13.32 -7.12
C ALA A 82 46.40 14.62 -7.09
N ASP A 83 45.97 15.55 -6.22
CA ASP A 83 46.81 16.48 -5.47
C ASP A 83 46.12 16.60 -4.09
N ALA A 84 46.70 16.03 -3.03
CA ALA A 84 47.73 16.61 -2.17
C ALA A 84 47.15 17.47 -1.03
N LEU A 85 47.18 16.87 0.17
CA LEU A 85 47.49 17.47 1.48
C LEU A 85 46.65 18.67 1.98
N SER A 86 45.97 18.49 3.13
CA SER A 86 46.47 18.95 4.45
C SER A 86 45.41 18.91 5.56
N GLN A 87 45.71 18.09 6.56
CA GLN A 87 45.49 18.21 8.02
C GLN A 87 44.45 19.19 8.61
N THR A 88 43.55 18.55 9.39
CA THR A 88 43.14 18.86 10.78
C THR A 88 42.46 20.19 11.09
N SER A 89 41.20 20.11 11.52
CA SER A 89 40.78 20.63 12.83
C SER A 89 39.52 19.89 13.31
N ASN A 90 39.50 19.60 14.61
CA ASN A 90 38.47 18.84 15.29
C ASN A 90 37.22 19.71 15.48
N GLU A 91 36.11 19.29 14.87
CA GLU A 91 34.77 19.49 15.39
C GLU A 91 34.07 18.13 15.26
N GLU A 92 33.60 17.57 16.37
CA GLU A 92 32.71 16.40 16.38
C GLU A 92 31.35 16.82 15.80
N GLU A 93 31.35 16.98 14.48
CA GLU A 93 30.16 16.98 13.68
C GLU A 93 29.72 15.51 13.62
N THR A 94 28.55 15.21 14.17
CA THR A 94 27.88 13.94 13.89
C THR A 94 27.45 13.99 12.43
N VAL A 95 28.42 13.76 11.53
CA VAL A 95 28.20 13.71 10.09
C VAL A 95 27.32 12.49 9.85
N SER A 96 26.01 12.72 9.79
CA SER A 96 25.07 11.90 9.04
C SER A 96 25.52 11.99 7.58
N ASN A 97 26.55 11.21 7.23
CA ASN A 97 27.18 11.21 5.93
C ASN A 97 26.34 10.37 4.96
N GLY A 98 25.07 10.75 4.82
CA GLY A 98 24.19 10.28 3.77
C GLY A 98 24.43 11.14 2.54
N VAL A 99 24.84 10.53 1.43
CA VAL A 99 24.83 11.20 0.13
C VAL A 99 23.39 11.57 -0.18
N TYR A 100 23.06 12.84 0.03
CA TYR A 100 21.72 13.36 -0.11
C TYR A 100 21.36 13.44 -1.60
N LEU A 101 20.46 12.55 -2.03
CA LEU A 101 20.15 12.33 -3.44
C LEU A 101 19.33 13.52 -4.01
N PRO A 102 19.53 13.91 -5.28
CA PRO A 102 18.71 14.94 -5.91
C PRO A 102 17.20 14.67 -5.88
N SER A 103 16.79 13.40 -5.94
CA SER A 103 15.38 12.97 -5.86
C SER A 103 14.77 13.17 -4.47
N GLU A 104 15.57 13.12 -3.41
CA GLU A 104 15.13 13.32 -2.04
C GLU A 104 14.78 14.79 -1.79
N ARG A 105 15.66 15.71 -2.21
CA ARG A 105 15.40 17.16 -2.14
C ARG A 105 14.15 17.57 -2.90
N LEU A 106 13.87 16.92 -4.03
CA LEU A 106 12.66 17.20 -4.79
C LEU A 106 11.41 16.82 -4.00
N ARG A 107 11.42 15.67 -3.33
CA ARG A 107 10.28 15.20 -2.53
C ARG A 107 10.03 16.01 -1.28
N GLU A 108 11.09 16.43 -0.58
CA GLU A 108 10.94 17.39 0.53
C GLU A 108 10.28 18.69 0.06
N ARG A 109 10.72 19.24 -1.08
CA ARG A 109 10.09 20.45 -1.64
C ARG A 109 8.63 20.24 -2.04
N GLN A 110 8.28 19.07 -2.60
CA GLN A 110 6.90 18.73 -2.90
C GLN A 110 6.06 18.63 -1.62
N PHE A 111 6.60 18.03 -0.56
CA PHE A 111 5.95 17.94 0.74
C PHE A 111 5.70 19.32 1.36
N ASP A 112 6.72 20.18 1.40
CA ASP A 112 6.60 21.57 1.86
C ASP A 112 5.58 22.35 1.04
N GLN A 113 5.56 22.14 -0.28
CA GLN A 113 4.59 22.75 -1.16
C GLN A 113 3.16 22.29 -0.84
N ALA A 114 2.95 20.99 -0.59
CA ALA A 114 1.64 20.46 -0.18
C ALA A 114 1.17 21.10 1.13
N GLN A 115 2.03 21.21 2.13
CA GLN A 115 1.71 21.87 3.40
C GLN A 115 1.32 23.35 3.21
N ARG A 116 2.02 24.08 2.34
CA ARG A 116 1.66 25.47 2.00
C ARG A 116 0.30 25.56 1.30
N LEU A 117 -0.02 24.61 0.42
CA LEU A 117 -1.33 24.57 -0.24
C LEU A 117 -2.46 24.31 0.77
N ILE A 118 -2.25 23.42 1.74
CA ILE A 118 -3.18 23.16 2.84
C ILE A 118 -3.37 24.43 3.67
N ALA A 119 -2.28 25.08 4.10
CA ALA A 119 -2.33 26.32 4.86
C ALA A 119 -3.02 27.47 4.10
N GLY A 120 -2.85 27.51 2.77
CA GLY A 120 -3.50 28.47 1.88
C GLY A 120 -4.93 28.12 1.49
N GLY A 121 -5.54 27.06 2.02
CA GLY A 121 -6.92 26.66 1.70
C GLY A 121 -7.11 26.02 0.33
N ARG A 122 -6.04 25.77 -0.44
CA ARG A 122 -6.07 25.21 -1.79
C ARG A 122 -6.15 23.68 -1.75
N MET A 123 -7.25 23.17 -1.21
CA MET A 123 -7.42 21.76 -0.88
C MET A 123 -7.37 20.83 -2.09
N ALA A 124 -7.93 21.24 -3.24
CA ALA A 124 -7.91 20.43 -4.46
C ALA A 124 -6.47 20.18 -4.95
N ASP A 125 -5.67 21.25 -5.01
CA ASP A 125 -4.26 21.16 -5.45
C ASP A 125 -3.40 20.40 -4.42
N ALA A 126 -3.65 20.63 -3.12
CA ALA A 126 -2.94 19.94 -2.06
C ALA A 126 -3.14 18.42 -2.14
N THR A 127 -4.40 17.98 -2.25
CA THR A 127 -4.75 16.55 -2.29
C THR A 127 -4.28 15.87 -3.57
N ALA A 128 -4.26 16.56 -4.71
CA ALA A 128 -3.65 16.07 -5.94
C ALA A 128 -2.14 15.84 -5.78
N LEU A 129 -1.42 16.80 -5.18
CA LEU A 129 0.02 16.68 -4.93
C LEU A 129 0.35 15.55 -3.94
N LEU A 130 -0.48 15.36 -2.90
CA LEU A 130 -0.32 14.27 -1.95
C LEU A 130 -0.52 12.89 -2.61
N ASP A 131 -1.49 12.72 -3.53
CA ASP A 131 -1.67 11.47 -4.29
C ASP A 131 -0.48 11.17 -5.22
N GLU A 132 0.10 12.20 -5.86
CA GLU A 132 1.32 12.05 -6.67
C GLU A 132 2.46 11.49 -5.82
N MET A 133 2.64 12.00 -4.61
CA MET A 133 3.66 11.53 -3.68
C MET A 133 3.45 10.08 -3.23
N LEU A 134 2.20 9.65 -3.03
CA LEU A 134 1.87 8.24 -2.73
C LEU A 134 2.15 7.30 -3.91
N THR A 135 2.04 7.82 -5.14
CA THR A 135 2.24 7.06 -6.39
C THR A 135 3.72 6.88 -6.74
N ALA A 136 4.62 7.66 -6.16
CA ALA A 136 6.05 7.55 -6.41
C ALA A 136 6.56 6.12 -6.15
N GLU A 137 7.39 5.57 -7.04
CA GLU A 137 7.86 4.18 -6.95
C GLU A 137 8.65 3.91 -5.67
N GLN A 138 9.56 4.81 -5.32
CA GLN A 138 10.43 4.68 -4.16
C GLN A 138 9.86 5.47 -2.98
N ASP A 139 10.13 5.05 -1.76
CA ASP A 139 9.89 5.84 -0.55
C ASP A 139 11.13 6.67 -0.17
N VAL A 140 10.97 7.77 0.55
CA VAL A 140 12.08 8.57 1.10
C VAL A 140 11.90 8.64 2.59
N PHE A 141 13.01 8.60 3.30
CA PHE A 141 13.03 8.51 4.74
C PHE A 141 13.56 9.82 5.32
N LEU A 142 12.68 10.58 5.96
CA LEU A 142 13.05 11.83 6.60
C LEU A 142 13.54 11.58 8.03
N GLU A 143 14.58 12.29 8.44
CA GLU A 143 15.02 12.32 9.83
C GLU A 143 13.94 13.00 10.71
N SER A 144 13.66 12.41 11.88
CA SER A 144 12.78 13.03 12.86
C SER A 144 13.44 14.33 13.36
N GLY A 145 12.69 15.44 13.43
CA GLY A 145 13.23 16.76 13.79
C GLY A 145 13.78 16.89 15.22
N ASN A 146 13.81 15.80 16.00
CA ASN A 146 14.38 15.76 17.32
C ASN A 146 15.81 15.18 17.25
N ALA A 147 16.80 15.95 17.70
CA ALA A 147 18.22 15.53 17.68
C ALA A 147 18.52 14.20 18.43
N ASN A 148 17.62 13.76 19.30
CA ASN A 148 17.72 12.49 20.03
C ASN A 148 16.88 11.35 19.42
N ASP A 149 16.08 11.61 18.39
CA ASP A 149 15.22 10.63 17.74
C ASP A 149 15.82 10.27 16.37
N GLN A 150 16.64 9.21 16.33
CA GLN A 150 17.21 8.69 15.08
C GLN A 150 16.18 7.95 14.22
N THR A 151 14.89 7.99 14.59
CA THR A 151 13.84 7.29 13.86
C THR A 151 13.56 8.02 12.55
N ARG A 152 14.07 7.46 11.46
CA ARG A 152 13.72 7.87 10.11
C ARG A 152 12.29 7.46 9.79
N ARG A 153 11.45 8.41 9.38
CA ARG A 153 10.06 8.16 8.98
C ARG A 153 9.90 8.18 7.47
N SER A 154 9.11 7.24 6.96
CA SER A 154 8.71 7.18 5.56
C SER A 154 7.90 8.43 5.17
N MET A 155 8.22 9.01 4.02
CA MET A 155 7.47 10.12 3.43
C MET A 155 6.05 9.69 3.09
N LYS A 156 5.85 8.46 2.58
CA LYS A 156 4.49 7.96 2.31
C LYS A 156 3.67 7.78 3.59
N ALA A 157 4.30 7.37 4.68
CA ALA A 157 3.65 7.29 5.98
C ALA A 157 3.21 8.68 6.47
N LEU A 158 4.09 9.69 6.36
CA LEU A 158 3.78 11.08 6.69
C LEU A 158 2.66 11.65 5.82
N VAL A 159 2.68 11.40 4.51
CA VAL A 159 1.62 11.84 3.59
C VAL A 159 0.28 11.19 3.95
N THR A 160 0.28 9.89 4.27
CA THR A 160 -0.93 9.17 4.71
C THR A 160 -1.49 9.77 6.01
N GLU A 161 -0.63 10.11 6.96
CA GLU A 161 -1.01 10.77 8.21
C GLU A 161 -1.60 12.17 7.96
N ILE A 162 -0.99 12.97 7.07
CA ILE A 162 -1.51 14.28 6.69
C ILE A 162 -2.90 14.16 6.08
N ILE A 163 -3.12 13.21 5.16
CA ILE A 163 -4.46 13.03 4.54
C ILE A 163 -5.51 12.73 5.61
N GLY A 164 -5.16 11.92 6.62
CA GLY A 164 -6.06 11.58 7.72
C GLY A 164 -6.34 12.73 8.70
N THR A 165 -5.54 13.80 8.66
CA THR A 165 -5.66 14.99 9.54
C THR A 165 -6.05 16.25 8.78
N LEU A 166 -6.41 16.14 7.50
CA LEU A 166 -6.88 17.26 6.69
C LEU A 166 -8.14 17.91 7.33
N PRO A 167 -8.30 19.23 7.19
CA PRO A 167 -9.56 19.88 7.55
C PRO A 167 -10.72 19.32 6.70
N GLU A 168 -11.96 19.54 7.14
CA GLU A 168 -13.17 19.01 6.48
C GLU A 168 -13.19 19.29 4.97
N ALA A 169 -12.89 20.53 4.55
CA ALA A 169 -12.79 20.88 3.13
C ALA A 169 -11.72 20.08 2.37
N GLY A 170 -10.62 19.70 3.04
CA GLY A 170 -9.57 18.84 2.49
C GLY A 170 -10.02 17.39 2.35
N ALA A 171 -10.70 16.87 3.37
CA ALA A 171 -11.28 15.52 3.33
C ALA A 171 -12.33 15.40 2.21
N GLU A 172 -13.22 16.38 2.07
CA GLU A 172 -14.20 16.42 0.97
C GLU A 172 -13.53 16.50 -0.40
N ALA A 173 -12.53 17.37 -0.56
CA ALA A 173 -11.79 17.48 -1.81
C ALA A 173 -11.07 16.18 -2.17
N TYR A 174 -10.52 15.47 -1.18
CA TYR A 174 -9.90 14.16 -1.36
C TYR A 174 -10.92 13.12 -1.82
N GLN A 175 -12.07 13.01 -1.13
CA GLN A 175 -13.13 12.06 -1.51
C GLN A 175 -13.65 12.33 -2.93
N LEU A 176 -13.88 13.59 -3.28
CA LEU A 176 -14.39 13.97 -4.59
C LEU A 176 -13.43 13.57 -5.72
N GLN A 177 -12.13 13.66 -5.49
CA GLN A 177 -11.12 13.33 -6.49
C GLN A 177 -10.88 11.83 -6.65
N PHE A 178 -10.90 11.08 -5.55
CA PHE A 178 -10.35 9.72 -5.55
C PHE A 178 -11.37 8.60 -5.38
N ARG A 179 -12.57 8.84 -4.81
CA ARG A 179 -13.54 7.77 -4.50
C ARG A 179 -13.82 6.85 -5.70
N THR A 180 -14.29 7.42 -6.81
CA THR A 180 -14.65 6.65 -8.01
C THR A 180 -13.44 5.92 -8.61
N ARG A 181 -12.24 6.50 -8.53
CA ARG A 181 -11.01 5.88 -9.03
C ARG A 181 -10.63 4.68 -8.15
N ALA A 182 -10.62 4.86 -6.83
CA ALA A 182 -10.30 3.82 -5.88
C ALA A 182 -11.29 2.65 -5.97
N ASP A 183 -12.60 2.93 -6.08
CA ASP A 183 -13.63 1.91 -6.28
C ASP A 183 -13.37 1.10 -7.55
N ARG A 184 -13.10 1.77 -8.68
CA ARG A 184 -12.83 1.08 -9.94
C ARG A 184 -11.57 0.20 -9.84
N HIS A 185 -10.49 0.71 -9.27
CA HIS A 185 -9.26 -0.07 -9.10
C HIS A 185 -9.46 -1.27 -8.18
N LEU A 186 -10.24 -1.12 -7.10
CA LEU A 186 -10.56 -2.23 -6.22
C LEU A 186 -11.39 -3.30 -6.95
N GLN A 187 -12.42 -2.88 -7.68
CA GLN A 187 -13.26 -3.82 -8.43
C GLN A 187 -12.45 -4.58 -9.47
N THR A 188 -11.59 -3.90 -10.24
CA THR A 188 -10.69 -4.56 -11.20
C THR A 188 -9.79 -5.58 -10.51
N ALA A 189 -9.16 -5.22 -9.38
CA ALA A 189 -8.30 -6.14 -8.65
C ALA A 189 -9.06 -7.35 -8.08
N LEU A 190 -10.31 -7.15 -7.64
CA LEU A 190 -11.18 -8.25 -7.19
C LEU A 190 -11.58 -9.18 -8.34
N ASP A 191 -11.97 -8.62 -9.49
CA ASP A 191 -12.36 -9.38 -10.68
C ASP A 191 -11.20 -10.22 -11.23
N GLU A 192 -9.98 -9.68 -11.15
CA GLU A 192 -8.74 -10.34 -11.60
C GLU A 192 -8.12 -11.27 -10.54
N ASN A 193 -8.66 -11.26 -9.32
CA ASN A 193 -8.07 -11.90 -8.14
C ASN A 193 -6.60 -11.50 -7.95
N ASP A 194 -6.31 -10.21 -8.16
CA ASP A 194 -5.00 -9.57 -8.03
C ASP A 194 -4.78 -9.06 -6.61
N ASP A 195 -4.15 -9.89 -5.80
CA ASP A 195 -3.83 -9.59 -4.40
C ASP A 195 -2.94 -8.33 -4.27
N ASP A 196 -1.97 -8.17 -5.18
CA ASP A 196 -1.08 -7.00 -5.18
C ASP A 196 -1.85 -5.73 -5.55
N GLY A 197 -2.82 -5.83 -6.46
CA GLY A 197 -3.76 -4.75 -6.79
C GLY A 197 -4.60 -4.29 -5.61
N ILE A 198 -5.09 -5.23 -4.79
CA ILE A 198 -5.85 -4.90 -3.57
C ILE A 198 -4.94 -4.20 -2.55
N ILE A 199 -3.71 -4.70 -2.35
CA ILE A 199 -2.72 -4.06 -1.48
C ILE A 199 -2.39 -2.64 -1.96
N ALA A 200 -2.24 -2.45 -3.27
CA ALA A 200 -1.93 -1.15 -3.86
C ALA A 200 -3.06 -0.13 -3.61
N VAL A 201 -4.33 -0.55 -3.75
CA VAL A 201 -5.49 0.29 -3.42
C VAL A 201 -5.51 0.66 -1.94
N ALA A 202 -5.28 -0.31 -1.05
CA ALA A 202 -5.23 -0.08 0.39
C ALA A 202 -4.17 0.95 0.79
N ARG A 203 -2.97 0.85 0.20
CA ARG A 203 -1.85 1.76 0.53
C ARG A 203 -2.01 3.16 -0.06
N ARG A 204 -2.57 3.28 -1.26
CA ARG A 204 -2.67 4.56 -1.97
C ARG A 204 -3.90 5.38 -1.59
N TRP A 205 -5.05 4.72 -1.44
CA TRP A 205 -6.34 5.39 -1.23
C TRP A 205 -6.98 5.00 0.10
N PHE A 206 -6.18 4.69 1.12
CA PHE A 206 -6.65 4.23 2.44
C PHE A 206 -7.83 5.04 2.99
N HIS A 207 -7.80 6.36 2.82
CA HIS A 207 -8.82 7.27 3.33
C HIS A 207 -10.10 7.32 2.50
N THR A 208 -10.25 6.49 1.47
CA THR A 208 -11.50 6.25 0.74
C THR A 208 -12.20 5.00 1.25
N GLU A 209 -13.50 4.85 0.99
CA GLU A 209 -14.24 3.62 1.34
C GLU A 209 -13.62 2.37 0.69
N ALA A 210 -13.25 2.45 -0.59
CA ALA A 210 -12.54 1.38 -1.28
C ALA A 210 -11.20 1.05 -0.63
N GLY A 211 -10.38 2.06 -0.31
CA GLY A 211 -9.09 1.83 0.35
C GLY A 211 -9.23 1.18 1.72
N HIS A 212 -10.23 1.57 2.51
CA HIS A 212 -10.50 0.95 3.80
C HIS A 212 -10.93 -0.52 3.65
N ARG A 213 -11.85 -0.81 2.72
CA ARG A 213 -12.25 -2.19 2.40
C ARG A 213 -11.05 -3.02 1.93
N ALA A 214 -10.22 -2.47 1.05
CA ALA A 214 -9.02 -3.13 0.55
C ALA A 214 -8.02 -3.44 1.69
N ALA A 215 -7.86 -2.53 2.65
CA ALA A 215 -7.00 -2.73 3.81
C ALA A 215 -7.52 -3.87 4.69
N ILE A 216 -8.83 -3.93 4.95
CA ILE A 216 -9.45 -5.02 5.72
C ILE A 216 -9.26 -6.37 5.01
N LEU A 217 -9.54 -6.43 3.71
CA LEU A 217 -9.36 -7.65 2.90
C LEU A 217 -7.91 -8.12 2.91
N THR A 218 -6.96 -7.20 2.76
CA THR A 218 -5.53 -7.51 2.82
C THR A 218 -5.13 -8.05 4.19
N ALA A 219 -5.57 -7.39 5.27
CA ALA A 219 -5.25 -7.83 6.63
C ALA A 219 -5.82 -9.23 6.91
N ALA A 220 -7.07 -9.50 6.51
CA ALA A 220 -7.67 -10.83 6.64
C ALA A 220 -6.83 -11.91 5.95
N ARG A 221 -6.38 -11.66 4.73
CA ARG A 221 -5.53 -12.59 3.96
C ARG A 221 -4.17 -12.82 4.60
N PHE A 222 -3.56 -11.78 5.17
CA PHE A 222 -2.32 -11.95 5.95
C PHE A 222 -2.53 -12.84 7.18
N LEU A 223 -3.68 -12.76 7.85
CA LEU A 223 -3.99 -13.64 8.97
C LEU A 223 -4.21 -15.09 8.52
N GLU A 224 -4.97 -15.29 7.44
CA GLU A 224 -5.21 -16.61 6.86
C GLU A 224 -3.91 -17.29 6.40
N SER A 225 -2.95 -16.50 5.93
CA SER A 225 -1.61 -16.98 5.50
C SER A 225 -0.60 -17.09 6.65
N GLY A 226 -0.99 -16.85 7.90
CA GLY A 226 -0.11 -16.97 9.06
C GLY A 226 0.92 -15.84 9.21
N GLN A 227 0.61 -14.65 8.67
CA GLN A 227 1.46 -13.45 8.70
C GLN A 227 0.84 -12.33 9.58
N PRO A 228 0.67 -12.54 10.90
CA PRO A 228 -0.03 -11.58 11.76
C PRO A 228 0.69 -10.22 11.85
N LEU A 229 2.01 -10.19 11.81
CA LEU A 229 2.78 -8.94 11.80
C LEU A 229 2.54 -8.12 10.52
N ALA A 230 2.30 -8.79 9.38
CA ALA A 230 1.96 -8.11 8.14
C ALA A 230 0.52 -7.56 8.20
N ALA A 231 -0.39 -8.30 8.84
CA ALA A 231 -1.75 -7.82 9.10
C ALA A 231 -1.74 -6.56 9.98
N GLU A 232 -0.98 -6.56 11.09
CA GLU A 232 -0.84 -5.41 11.99
C GLU A 232 -0.24 -4.17 11.32
N ALA A 233 0.62 -4.36 10.32
CA ALA A 233 1.20 -3.26 9.54
C ALA A 233 0.19 -2.59 8.59
N MET A 234 -0.95 -3.22 8.30
CA MET A 234 -1.98 -2.61 7.47
C MET A 234 -2.75 -1.54 8.25
N PRO A 235 -2.98 -0.35 7.67
CA PRO A 235 -3.82 0.66 8.28
C PRO A 235 -5.22 0.11 8.60
N GLY A 236 -5.69 0.27 9.84
CA GLY A 236 -7.00 -0.23 10.28
C GLY A 236 -7.03 -1.69 10.77
N ALA A 237 -5.88 -2.35 10.93
CA ALA A 237 -5.78 -3.73 11.43
C ALA A 237 -6.41 -3.93 12.83
N ASN A 238 -6.49 -2.88 13.64
CA ASN A 238 -7.16 -2.91 14.94
C ASN A 238 -8.65 -3.28 14.85
N VAL A 239 -9.31 -3.06 13.70
CA VAL A 239 -10.71 -3.41 13.48
C VAL A 239 -10.90 -4.93 13.33
N LEU A 240 -9.90 -5.67 12.83
CA LEU A 240 -9.95 -7.13 12.74
C LEU A 240 -9.62 -7.84 14.07
N HIS A 241 -8.92 -7.15 15.00
CA HIS A 241 -8.51 -7.71 16.28
C HIS A 241 -8.99 -6.88 17.49
N PRO A 242 -10.30 -6.85 17.81
CA PRO A 242 -10.80 -6.12 18.97
C PRO A 242 -10.27 -6.64 20.32
N HIS A 243 -9.71 -7.85 20.39
CA HIS A 243 -9.30 -8.52 21.64
C HIS A 243 -7.79 -8.71 21.83
N ALA A 244 -6.94 -8.35 20.86
CA ALA A 244 -5.49 -8.56 20.97
C ALA A 244 -4.76 -7.52 21.85
N ASN A 245 -5.41 -6.39 22.16
CA ASN A 245 -4.88 -5.33 23.03
C ASN A 245 -5.43 -5.37 24.47
N ALA A 246 -5.97 -6.51 24.93
CA ALA A 246 -6.22 -6.67 26.35
C ALA A 246 -4.86 -6.65 27.09
N PRO A 247 -4.69 -5.84 28.15
CA PRO A 247 -3.47 -5.88 28.94
C PRO A 247 -3.27 -7.31 29.42
N ALA A 248 -2.06 -7.85 29.24
CA ALA A 248 -1.69 -9.12 29.85
C ALA A 248 -2.08 -9.07 31.34
N CYS A 249 -3.03 -9.92 31.74
CA CYS A 249 -3.43 -10.02 33.14
C CYS A 249 -2.17 -10.31 33.99
N PRO A 250 -2.04 -9.65 35.16
CA PRO A 250 -0.91 -9.85 36.07
C PRO A 250 -0.85 -11.28 36.63
#